data_AF-A0A1M7SMZ5-F1
#
_entry.id   AF-A0A1M7SMZ5-F1
#
_cell.length_a   1.000
_cell.length_b   1.000
_cell.length_c   1.000
_cell.angle_alpha   90.00
_cell.angle_beta   90.00
_cell.angle_gamma   90.00
#
_symmetry.space_group_name_H-M   'P 1'
#
loop_
_entity.id
_entity.type
_entity.pdbx_description
1 polymer ?
#
loop_
_entity_poly.entity_id
_entity_poly.type
_entity_poly.pdbx_seq_one_letter_code
_entity_poly.pdbx_strand_id
1 'polypeptide(L)'
;MNAGRWVTAGLLVLVAGCGVPTGGPAEAIPGDEVPYGLTSATPTPDPTPGPVPSRIATEVHLVAPGDRLVPEPREVDGDSVTERLDALLGDLAEGPSPGERERQLSTALPPEIELDAAEVTDGTAAIRIGGTTAAATGLDSRRAVAQIVLTATSLPGVDSVVLVLDGERVEAPLPSGQLTARPLTAADYAVLLRPDATPPAPSAAPPS
;
A
#
# COMPACT_ATOMS: atom_id res chain seq x y z
N MET A 1 42.91 61.17 -35.96
CA MET A 1 43.65 60.28 -36.88
C MET A 1 44.58 59.37 -36.09
N ASN A 2 44.72 58.15 -36.61
CA ASN A 2 45.72 57.12 -36.36
C ASN A 2 45.43 56.05 -35.30
N ALA A 3 45.19 54.87 -35.87
CA ALA A 3 44.90 53.58 -35.26
C ALA A 3 46.14 52.96 -34.63
N GLY A 4 45.97 52.40 -33.42
CA GLY A 4 46.93 51.54 -32.75
C GLY A 4 46.55 50.06 -32.92
N ARG A 5 47.46 49.28 -33.50
CA ARG A 5 47.42 47.81 -33.63
C ARG A 5 47.86 47.16 -32.33
N TRP A 6 47.09 46.28 -31.68
CA TRP A 6 47.64 45.24 -30.78
C TRP A 6 46.82 43.94 -30.88
N VAL A 7 47.57 42.84 -30.96
CA VAL A 7 47.19 41.45 -31.23
C VAL A 7 46.99 40.70 -29.89
N THR A 8 46.41 39.49 -29.96
CA THR A 8 46.21 38.43 -28.92
C THR A 8 44.86 38.53 -28.18
N ALA A 9 43.85 37.70 -28.51
CA ALA A 9 43.71 36.23 -28.43
C ALA A 9 43.38 35.73 -27.02
N GLY A 10 42.21 35.08 -26.90
CA GLY A 10 41.97 34.07 -25.86
C GLY A 10 40.74 34.31 -24.99
N LEU A 11 39.66 33.59 -25.29
CA LEU A 11 39.07 32.55 -24.44
C LEU A 11 37.54 32.52 -24.67
N LEU A 12 37.14 31.73 -25.67
CA LEU A 12 35.75 31.46 -25.99
C LEU A 12 35.38 30.13 -25.31
N VAL A 13 34.66 30.21 -24.19
CA VAL A 13 34.12 29.04 -23.48
C VAL A 13 32.91 28.55 -24.26
N LEU A 14 33.10 27.53 -25.08
CA LEU A 14 32.03 26.75 -25.71
C LEU A 14 31.57 25.68 -24.71
N VAL A 15 30.39 25.88 -24.13
CA VAL A 15 29.68 24.82 -23.43
C VAL A 15 29.14 23.86 -24.49
N ALA A 16 29.82 22.73 -24.67
CA ALA A 16 29.34 21.62 -25.47
C ALA A 16 28.20 20.92 -24.72
N GLY A 17 26.95 21.29 -25.04
CA GLY A 17 25.79 20.48 -24.69
C GLY A 17 25.62 19.36 -25.70
N CYS A 18 25.71 18.10 -25.27
CA CYS A 18 25.29 16.96 -26.08
C CYS A 18 23.76 16.91 -26.11
N GLY A 19 23.14 17.57 -27.09
CA GLY A 19 21.76 17.28 -27.46
C GLY A 19 21.73 16.05 -28.34
N VAL A 20 21.28 14.90 -27.82
CA VAL A 20 21.00 13.71 -28.65
C VAL A 20 19.60 13.89 -29.24
N PRO A 21 19.42 13.83 -30.58
CA PRO A 21 18.09 13.87 -31.16
C PRO A 21 17.36 12.57 -30.81
N THR A 22 16.32 12.67 -29.99
CA THR A 22 15.34 11.59 -29.82
C THR A 22 14.65 11.34 -31.15
N GLY A 23 14.74 10.10 -31.62
CA GLY A 23 14.45 9.67 -32.98
C GLY A 23 13.08 10.04 -33.55
N GLY A 24 13.05 10.16 -34.88
CA GLY A 24 11.82 10.20 -35.65
C GLY A 24 11.07 8.86 -35.60
N PRO A 25 9.81 8.81 -36.09
CA PRO A 25 9.02 7.59 -36.13
C PRO A 25 9.70 6.52 -36.98
N ALA A 26 9.57 5.25 -36.57
CA ALA A 26 10.17 4.11 -37.25
C ALA A 26 9.47 3.87 -38.59
N GLU A 27 10.19 4.04 -39.70
CA GLU A 27 9.74 3.67 -41.04
C GLU A 27 10.26 2.26 -41.37
N ALA A 28 9.38 1.40 -41.88
CA ALA A 28 9.72 0.01 -42.20
C ALA A 28 10.47 -0.08 -43.53
N ILE A 29 11.64 -0.71 -43.52
CA ILE A 29 12.43 -0.95 -44.73
C ILE A 29 11.79 -2.11 -45.54
N PRO A 30 11.55 -1.96 -46.86
CA PRO A 30 11.00 -3.05 -47.68
C PRO A 30 12.01 -4.20 -47.80
N GLY A 31 11.55 -5.42 -47.55
CA GLY A 31 12.39 -6.62 -47.40
C GLY A 31 12.94 -7.24 -48.69
N ASP A 32 13.03 -6.51 -49.80
CA ASP A 32 13.41 -7.08 -51.10
C ASP A 32 14.93 -7.06 -51.38
N GLU A 33 15.76 -6.51 -50.48
CA GLU A 33 17.22 -6.36 -50.67
C GLU A 33 18.10 -7.14 -49.66
N VAL A 34 17.65 -8.28 -49.11
CA VAL A 34 18.51 -9.13 -48.24
C VAL A 34 18.62 -10.60 -48.71
N PRO A 35 19.84 -11.09 -49.04
CA PRO A 35 20.07 -12.47 -49.46
C PRO A 35 19.70 -13.54 -48.41
N TYR A 36 19.25 -14.70 -48.87
CA TYR A 36 18.89 -15.85 -48.03
C TYR A 36 20.10 -16.34 -47.21
N GLY A 37 19.98 -16.23 -45.89
CA GLY A 37 21.01 -16.68 -44.93
C GLY A 37 21.00 -15.97 -43.58
N LEU A 38 20.23 -14.89 -43.40
CA LEU A 38 20.14 -14.13 -42.14
C LEU A 38 18.95 -14.50 -41.24
N THR A 39 18.19 -15.55 -41.56
CA THR A 39 17.01 -15.98 -40.79
C THR A 39 17.32 -16.88 -39.59
N SER A 40 18.59 -17.09 -39.24
CA SER A 40 18.93 -17.62 -37.91
C SER A 40 18.80 -16.49 -36.91
N ALA A 41 17.63 -16.40 -36.26
CA ALA A 41 17.41 -15.52 -35.13
C ALA A 41 18.43 -15.85 -34.04
N THR A 42 19.52 -15.10 -34.00
CA THR A 42 20.37 -14.99 -32.81
C THR A 42 19.44 -14.63 -31.67
N PRO A 43 19.39 -15.37 -30.54
CA PRO A 43 18.56 -14.96 -29.42
C PRO A 43 19.06 -13.59 -28.98
N THR A 44 18.26 -12.55 -29.22
CA THR A 44 18.47 -11.23 -28.63
C THR A 44 18.54 -11.46 -27.11
N PRO A 45 19.59 -11.00 -26.42
CA PRO A 45 19.59 -11.05 -24.97
C PRO A 45 18.32 -10.33 -24.49
N ASP A 46 17.49 -11.04 -23.73
CA ASP A 46 16.34 -10.42 -23.06
C ASP A 46 16.82 -9.14 -22.37
N PRO A 47 16.09 -8.02 -22.50
CA PRO A 47 16.43 -6.83 -21.75
C PRO A 47 16.50 -7.24 -20.28
N THR A 48 17.66 -7.00 -19.66
CA THR A 48 17.78 -7.11 -18.20
C THR A 48 16.63 -6.31 -17.61
N PRO A 49 15.73 -6.91 -16.82
CA PRO A 49 14.67 -6.16 -16.17
C PRO A 49 15.33 -4.99 -15.47
N GLY A 50 14.97 -3.77 -15.86
CA GLY A 50 15.32 -2.58 -15.07
C GLY A 50 14.81 -2.80 -13.64
N PRO A 51 15.37 -2.12 -12.63
CA PRO A 51 14.85 -2.21 -11.28
C PRO A 51 13.34 -1.98 -11.31
N VAL A 52 12.56 -3.04 -11.10
CA VAL A 52 11.12 -2.91 -10.92
C VAL A 52 10.96 -2.01 -9.70
N PRO A 53 10.24 -0.88 -9.80
CA PRO A 53 9.95 -0.10 -8.60
C PRO A 53 9.26 -1.07 -7.65
N SER A 54 9.87 -1.30 -6.49
CA SER A 54 9.22 -2.05 -5.42
C SER A 54 7.99 -1.24 -5.04
N ARG A 55 6.83 -1.58 -5.62
CA ARG A 55 5.55 -1.10 -5.13
C ARG A 55 5.50 -1.59 -3.69
N ILE A 56 5.57 -0.64 -2.77
CA ILE A 56 5.33 -0.95 -1.37
C ILE A 56 3.88 -1.40 -1.32
N ALA A 57 3.67 -2.71 -1.21
CA ALA A 57 2.34 -3.29 -1.14
C ALA A 57 1.75 -2.96 0.23
N THR A 58 0.88 -1.95 0.27
CA THR A 58 -0.01 -1.68 1.39
C THR A 58 -1.25 -2.56 1.30
N GLU A 59 -1.92 -2.79 2.41
CA GLU A 59 -3.02 -3.75 2.49
C GLU A 59 -4.16 -3.20 3.34
N VAL A 60 -5.40 -3.28 2.83
CA VAL A 60 -6.59 -3.15 3.70
C VAL A 60 -6.95 -4.52 4.24
N HIS A 61 -7.24 -4.58 5.53
CA HIS A 61 -7.62 -5.83 6.18
C HIS A 61 -9.14 -5.96 6.21
N LEU A 62 -9.66 -6.95 5.48
CA LEU A 62 -11.09 -7.25 5.36
C LEU A 62 -11.46 -8.53 6.11
N VAL A 63 -12.73 -8.68 6.45
CA VAL A 63 -13.25 -9.85 7.16
C VAL A 63 -13.61 -10.93 6.14
N ALA A 64 -13.00 -12.11 6.24
CA ALA A 64 -13.35 -13.27 5.43
C ALA A 64 -14.38 -14.17 6.17
N PRO A 65 -15.00 -15.15 5.48
CA PRO A 65 -15.81 -16.16 6.14
C PRO A 65 -15.04 -16.86 7.26
N GLY A 66 -15.70 -17.09 8.40
CA GLY A 66 -15.02 -17.56 9.62
C GLY A 66 -14.33 -16.44 10.40
N ASP A 67 -14.70 -15.17 10.17
CA ASP A 67 -14.38 -14.03 11.04
C ASP A 67 -12.89 -13.68 11.17
N ARG A 68 -12.05 -14.23 10.29
CA ARG A 68 -10.62 -13.90 10.19
C ARG A 68 -10.41 -12.65 9.36
N LEU A 69 -9.33 -11.93 9.65
CA LEU A 69 -8.88 -10.82 8.83
C LEU A 69 -7.94 -11.31 7.74
N VAL A 70 -8.16 -10.82 6.53
CA VAL A 70 -7.33 -11.10 5.36
C VAL A 70 -6.82 -9.79 4.76
N PRO A 71 -5.53 -9.70 4.41
CA PRO A 71 -5.02 -8.56 3.70
C PRO A 71 -5.50 -8.59 2.24
N GLU A 72 -5.99 -7.46 1.75
CA GLU A 72 -6.24 -7.22 0.34
C GLU A 72 -5.36 -6.05 -0.13
N PRO A 73 -4.50 -6.25 -1.15
CA PRO A 73 -3.57 -5.23 -1.60
C PRO A 73 -4.29 -3.94 -2.04
N ARG A 74 -3.72 -2.79 -1.67
CA ARG A 74 -4.13 -1.48 -2.15
C ARG A 74 -2.95 -0.68 -2.67
N GLU A 75 -3.21 0.11 -3.69
CA GLU A 75 -2.27 1.09 -4.22
C GLU A 75 -2.72 2.45 -3.73
N VAL A 76 -1.84 3.14 -2.98
CA VAL A 76 -2.12 4.47 -2.45
C VAL A 76 -1.05 5.44 -2.91
N ASP A 77 -1.48 6.58 -3.42
CA ASP A 77 -0.63 7.68 -3.83
C ASP A 77 -0.54 8.72 -2.69
N GLY A 78 0.56 9.48 -2.65
CA GLY A 78 0.74 10.58 -1.71
C GLY A 78 2.21 10.95 -1.51
N ASP A 79 2.47 12.23 -1.24
CA ASP A 79 3.82 12.78 -1.11
C ASP A 79 4.38 12.57 0.31
N SER A 80 3.51 12.30 1.29
CA SER A 80 3.87 12.04 2.69
C SER A 80 3.35 10.68 3.19
N VAL A 81 3.83 10.25 4.37
CA VAL A 81 3.30 9.06 5.05
C VAL A 81 1.85 9.30 5.49
N THR A 82 1.54 10.50 6.00
CA THR A 82 0.20 10.88 6.45
C THR A 82 -0.81 10.85 5.31
N GLU A 83 -0.50 11.43 4.15
CA GLU A 83 -1.42 11.42 2.99
C GLU A 83 -1.69 10.00 2.47
N ARG A 84 -0.65 9.15 2.41
CA ARG A 84 -0.81 7.74 2.01
C ARG A 84 -1.64 6.95 3.03
N LEU A 85 -1.46 7.24 4.32
CA LEU A 85 -2.26 6.63 5.38
C LEU A 85 -3.73 7.07 5.27
N ASP A 86 -3.97 8.35 5.03
CA ASP A 86 -5.31 8.91 4.87
C ASP A 86 -6.05 8.27 3.70
N ALA A 87 -5.39 8.14 2.54
CA ALA A 87 -5.93 7.41 1.39
C ALA A 87 -6.27 5.95 1.72
N LEU A 88 -5.37 5.25 2.44
CA LEU A 88 -5.57 3.85 2.83
C LEU A 88 -6.73 3.67 3.82
N LEU A 89 -6.90 4.62 4.75
CA LEU A 89 -8.01 4.64 5.70
C LEU A 89 -9.34 4.95 5.00
N GLY A 90 -9.33 5.83 4.00
CA GLY A 90 -10.47 6.08 3.13
C GLY A 90 -10.94 4.81 2.41
N ASP A 91 -10.02 4.08 1.79
CA ASP A 91 -10.29 2.79 1.14
C ASP A 91 -10.90 1.77 2.12
N LEU A 92 -10.39 1.73 3.36
CA LEU A 92 -10.92 0.85 4.40
C LEU A 92 -12.34 1.25 4.84
N ALA A 93 -12.61 2.55 4.98
CA ALA A 93 -13.90 3.10 5.37
C ALA A 93 -14.97 2.91 4.28
N GLU A 94 -14.59 2.99 2.99
CA GLU A 94 -15.47 2.63 1.86
C GLU A 94 -15.87 1.15 1.92
N GLY A 95 -14.97 0.30 2.41
CA GLY A 95 -15.20 -1.13 2.63
C GLY A 95 -14.89 -1.98 1.39
N PRO A 96 -15.38 -3.24 1.36
CA PRO A 96 -15.03 -4.19 0.30
C PRO A 96 -15.64 -3.79 -1.05
N SER A 97 -14.81 -3.81 -2.08
CA SER A 97 -15.18 -3.65 -3.49
C SER A 97 -16.17 -4.73 -3.94
N PRO A 98 -16.87 -4.56 -5.08
CA PRO A 98 -17.77 -5.58 -5.62
C PRO A 98 -17.12 -6.97 -5.78
N GLY A 99 -15.89 -7.03 -6.30
CA GLY A 99 -15.17 -8.30 -6.49
C GLY A 99 -14.74 -8.96 -5.18
N GLU A 100 -14.38 -8.17 -4.16
CA GLU A 100 -14.11 -8.68 -2.81
C GLU A 100 -15.39 -9.22 -2.14
N ARG A 101 -16.54 -8.56 -2.35
CA ARG A 101 -17.84 -9.04 -1.85
C ARG A 101 -18.29 -10.33 -2.53
N GLU A 102 -18.01 -10.50 -3.83
CA GLU A 102 -18.23 -11.77 -4.54
C GLU A 102 -17.41 -12.92 -3.93
N ARG A 103 -16.22 -12.61 -3.39
CA ARG A 103 -15.39 -13.53 -2.59
C ARG A 103 -15.85 -13.65 -1.13
N GLN A 104 -17.01 -13.11 -0.79
CA GLN A 104 -17.62 -13.12 0.55
C GLN A 104 -16.81 -12.34 1.60
N LEU A 105 -16.04 -11.34 1.18
CA LEU A 105 -15.36 -10.44 2.11
C LEU A 105 -16.33 -9.36 2.59
N SER A 106 -16.19 -8.99 3.86
CA SER A 106 -17.00 -7.99 4.56
C SER A 106 -16.12 -7.06 5.40
N THR A 107 -16.77 -6.14 6.11
CA THR A 107 -16.12 -5.25 7.09
C THR A 107 -16.86 -5.33 8.42
N ALA A 108 -16.13 -5.24 9.52
CA ALA A 108 -16.68 -5.07 10.87
C ALA A 108 -16.82 -3.58 11.24
N LEU A 109 -16.36 -2.67 10.38
CA LEU A 109 -16.54 -1.24 10.57
C LEU A 109 -18.03 -0.87 10.54
N PRO A 110 -18.49 0.02 11.44
CA PRO A 110 -19.84 0.58 11.39
C PRO A 110 -20.11 1.26 10.04
N PRO A 111 -21.38 1.28 9.59
CA PRO A 111 -21.76 2.08 8.43
C PRO A 111 -21.46 3.56 8.70
N GLU A 112 -21.10 4.29 7.65
CA GLU A 112 -20.85 5.74 7.70
C GLU A 112 -19.72 6.16 8.68
N ILE A 113 -18.80 5.24 9.00
CA ILE A 113 -17.58 5.59 9.73
C ILE A 113 -16.71 6.51 8.87
N GLU A 114 -16.09 7.49 9.50
CA GLU A 114 -15.05 8.31 8.89
C GLU A 114 -13.73 8.01 9.60
N LEU A 115 -12.67 7.82 8.82
CA LEU A 115 -11.33 7.50 9.31
C LEU A 115 -10.32 8.40 8.60
N ASP A 116 -9.56 9.17 9.38
CA ASP A 116 -8.52 10.02 8.82
C ASP A 116 -7.24 9.96 9.66
N ALA A 117 -6.10 10.16 9.02
CA ALA A 117 -4.84 10.35 9.72
C ALA A 117 -4.76 11.79 10.27
N ALA A 118 -4.61 11.96 11.59
CA ALA A 118 -4.34 13.28 12.17
C ALA A 118 -2.86 13.66 12.01
N GLU A 119 -1.98 12.74 12.38
CA GLU A 119 -0.53 12.90 12.31
C GLU A 119 0.14 11.52 12.38
N VAL A 120 1.36 11.44 11.86
CA VAL A 120 2.27 10.31 12.08
C VAL A 120 3.57 10.86 12.64
N THR A 121 3.87 10.51 13.90
CA THR A 121 5.04 11.01 14.63
C THR A 121 5.79 9.83 15.23
N ASP A 122 7.09 9.72 14.94
CA ASP A 122 7.96 8.63 15.40
C ASP A 122 7.36 7.22 15.16
N GLY A 123 6.76 7.01 13.98
CA GLY A 123 6.11 5.75 13.62
C GLY A 123 4.76 5.49 14.28
N THR A 124 4.24 6.42 15.10
CA THR A 124 2.91 6.30 15.72
C THR A 124 1.90 7.17 14.97
N ALA A 125 0.88 6.55 14.40
CA ALA A 125 -0.23 7.23 13.76
C ALA A 125 -1.35 7.55 14.75
N ALA A 126 -1.81 8.79 14.78
CA ALA A 126 -3.05 9.17 15.45
C ALA A 126 -4.20 9.12 14.44
N ILE A 127 -5.13 8.18 14.62
CA ILE A 127 -6.26 7.98 13.71
C ILE A 127 -7.51 8.58 14.34
N ARG A 128 -8.10 9.55 13.65
CA ARG A 128 -9.38 10.15 14.04
C ARG A 128 -10.51 9.25 13.54
N ILE A 129 -11.46 9.01 14.43
CA ILE A 129 -12.69 8.27 14.14
C ILE A 129 -13.84 9.27 14.20
N GLY A 130 -14.58 9.39 13.11
CA GLY A 130 -15.77 10.22 12.97
C GLY A 130 -16.98 9.43 12.47
N GLY A 131 -18.01 10.16 12.05
CA GLY A 131 -19.24 9.61 11.49
C GLY A 131 -20.31 9.18 12.52
N THR A 132 -21.48 8.80 12.01
CA THR A 132 -22.62 8.34 12.84
C THR A 132 -22.42 6.88 13.22
N THR A 133 -21.62 6.64 14.26
CA THR A 133 -21.32 5.28 14.69
C THR A 133 -22.45 4.73 15.56
N ALA A 134 -23.23 3.77 15.05
CA ALA A 134 -23.82 2.78 15.94
C ALA A 134 -22.63 2.02 16.55
N ALA A 135 -22.37 2.24 17.85
CA ALA A 135 -21.19 1.68 18.49
C ALA A 135 -21.13 0.17 18.29
N ALA A 136 -20.14 -0.30 17.53
CA ALA A 136 -19.84 -1.72 17.47
C ALA A 136 -19.54 -2.22 18.89
N THR A 137 -20.07 -3.37 19.27
CA THR A 137 -19.88 -3.92 20.63
C THR A 137 -19.30 -5.33 20.57
N GLY A 138 -18.68 -5.76 21.68
CA GLY A 138 -18.20 -7.12 21.82
C GLY A 138 -17.15 -7.52 20.77
N LEU A 139 -17.43 -8.58 20.02
CA LEU A 139 -16.52 -9.12 19.01
C LEU A 139 -16.34 -8.18 17.81
N ASP A 140 -17.39 -7.51 17.36
CA ASP A 140 -17.33 -6.66 16.18
C ASP A 140 -16.51 -5.40 16.46
N SER A 141 -16.60 -4.84 17.67
CA SER A 141 -15.72 -3.75 18.11
C SER A 141 -14.24 -4.14 18.05
N ARG A 142 -13.91 -5.36 18.49
CA ARG A 142 -12.53 -5.89 18.44
C ARG A 142 -12.04 -6.07 17.01
N ARG A 143 -12.89 -6.56 16.11
CA ARG A 143 -12.54 -6.71 14.69
C ARG A 143 -12.40 -5.38 13.99
N ALA A 144 -13.28 -4.42 14.27
CA ALA A 144 -13.21 -3.06 13.72
C ALA A 144 -11.87 -2.40 14.06
N VAL A 145 -11.47 -2.44 15.34
CA VAL A 145 -10.15 -1.92 15.76
C VAL A 145 -9.01 -2.70 15.11
N ALA A 146 -9.11 -4.03 15.03
CA ALA A 146 -8.10 -4.84 14.36
C ALA A 146 -7.93 -4.48 12.88
N GLN A 147 -9.02 -4.25 12.15
CA GLN A 147 -8.98 -3.81 10.74
C GLN A 147 -8.25 -2.48 10.62
N ILE A 148 -8.56 -1.49 11.47
CA ILE A 148 -7.91 -0.18 11.47
C ILE A 148 -6.40 -0.34 11.74
N VAL A 149 -6.04 -1.05 12.80
CA VAL A 149 -4.64 -1.18 13.23
C VAL A 149 -3.81 -1.94 12.20
N LEU A 150 -4.28 -3.10 11.73
CA LEU A 150 -3.55 -3.92 10.75
C LEU A 150 -3.42 -3.22 9.40
N THR A 151 -4.46 -2.49 8.97
CA THR A 151 -4.40 -1.68 7.75
C THR A 151 -3.39 -0.54 7.89
N ALA A 152 -3.49 0.26 8.95
CA ALA A 152 -2.59 1.39 9.16
C ALA A 152 -1.13 0.95 9.30
N THR A 153 -0.87 -0.12 10.06
CA THR A 153 0.49 -0.65 10.28
C THR A 153 1.02 -1.50 9.11
N SER A 154 0.22 -1.72 8.06
CA SER A 154 0.73 -2.25 6.77
C SER A 154 1.51 -1.20 5.99
N LEU A 155 1.28 0.09 6.26
CA LEU A 155 1.97 1.20 5.60
C LEU A 155 3.36 1.41 6.20
N PRO A 156 4.45 1.32 5.39
CA PRO A 156 5.78 1.62 5.90
C PRO A 156 5.92 3.05 6.40
N GLY A 157 6.46 3.17 7.61
CA GLY A 157 6.51 4.42 8.36
C GLY A 157 5.43 4.50 9.45
N VAL A 158 4.55 3.50 9.57
CA VAL A 158 3.56 3.37 10.65
C VAL A 158 3.77 2.06 11.38
N ASP A 159 4.33 2.15 12.60
CA ASP A 159 4.62 1.01 13.47
C ASP A 159 3.51 0.76 14.50
N SER A 160 2.80 1.82 14.89
CA SER A 160 1.72 1.74 15.88
C SER A 160 0.64 2.79 15.69
N VAL A 161 -0.51 2.58 16.34
CA VAL A 161 -1.71 3.40 16.21
C VAL A 161 -2.24 3.81 17.58
N VAL A 162 -2.69 5.06 17.69
CA VAL A 162 -3.59 5.52 18.77
C VAL A 162 -4.89 6.02 18.15
N LEU A 163 -6.01 5.71 18.79
CA LEU A 163 -7.33 6.12 18.32
C LEU A 163 -7.77 7.42 18.98
N VAL A 164 -8.37 8.30 18.20
CA VAL A 164 -8.86 9.61 18.64
C VAL A 164 -10.34 9.72 18.27
N LEU A 165 -11.19 10.02 19.25
CA LEU A 165 -12.62 10.24 19.08
C LEU A 165 -12.97 11.57 19.74
N ASP A 166 -13.72 12.44 19.05
CA ASP A 166 -14.07 13.78 19.53
C ASP A 166 -12.86 14.63 19.99
N GLY A 167 -11.69 14.40 19.37
CA GLY A 167 -10.44 15.07 19.70
C GLY A 167 -9.68 14.51 20.91
N GLU A 168 -10.22 13.49 21.58
CA GLU A 168 -9.58 12.84 22.73
C GLU A 168 -9.05 11.45 22.38
N ARG A 169 -7.88 11.09 22.94
CA ARG A 169 -7.36 9.72 22.82
C ARG A 169 -8.25 8.77 23.62
N VAL A 170 -8.71 7.70 22.99
CA VAL A 170 -9.58 6.70 23.61
C VAL A 170 -8.87 5.36 23.81
N GLU A 171 -9.31 4.61 24.82
CA GLU A 171 -8.88 3.22 24.96
C GLU A 171 -9.51 2.34 23.89
N ALA A 172 -8.75 1.35 23.43
CA ALA A 172 -9.20 0.41 22.41
C ALA A 172 -9.20 -1.03 22.94
N PRO A 173 -10.15 -1.87 22.52
CA PRO A 173 -10.15 -3.27 22.88
C PRO A 173 -9.09 -4.08 22.12
N LEU A 174 -8.31 -4.85 22.86
CA LEU A 174 -7.46 -5.94 22.35
C LEU A 174 -8.34 -7.13 21.90
N PRO A 175 -7.80 -8.13 21.18
CA PRO A 175 -8.57 -9.32 20.79
C PRO A 175 -9.21 -10.08 21.96
N SER A 176 -8.64 -9.97 23.17
CA SER A 176 -9.19 -10.55 24.40
C SER A 176 -10.42 -9.80 24.94
N GLY A 177 -10.65 -8.56 24.50
CA GLY A 177 -11.65 -7.64 25.04
C GLY A 177 -11.13 -6.73 26.14
N GLN A 178 -9.89 -6.92 26.61
CA GLN A 178 -9.24 -5.98 27.51
C GLN A 178 -9.03 -4.64 26.79
N LEU A 179 -9.38 -3.54 27.47
CA LEU A 179 -9.11 -2.19 26.99
C LEU A 179 -7.67 -1.78 27.30
N THR A 180 -7.07 -0.98 26.42
CA THR A 180 -5.72 -0.43 26.60
C THR A 180 -5.62 0.98 26.03
N ALA A 181 -4.87 1.84 26.72
CA ALA A 181 -4.49 3.18 26.27
C ALA A 181 -3.12 3.21 25.57
N ARG A 182 -2.36 2.10 25.57
CA ARG A 182 -1.06 2.02 24.88
C ARG A 182 -1.26 2.12 23.36
N PRO A 183 -0.25 2.63 22.61
CA PRO A 183 -0.22 2.45 21.16
C PRO A 183 -0.37 0.98 20.77
N LEU A 184 -1.20 0.74 19.76
CA LEU A 184 -1.58 -0.56 19.25
C LEU A 184 -0.69 -0.93 18.07
N THR A 185 -0.28 -2.19 17.99
CA THR A 185 0.60 -2.70 16.93
C THR A 185 -0.05 -3.84 16.15
N ALA A 186 0.47 -4.15 14.97
CA ALA A 186 0.05 -5.34 14.21
C ALA A 186 0.14 -6.64 15.05
N ALA A 187 1.17 -6.75 15.89
CA ALA A 187 1.41 -7.93 16.73
C ALA A 187 0.29 -8.17 17.75
N ASP A 188 -0.34 -7.10 18.26
CA ASP A 188 -1.46 -7.22 19.21
C ASP A 188 -2.67 -7.92 18.56
N TYR A 189 -2.82 -7.84 17.23
CA TYR A 189 -3.96 -8.35 16.47
C TYR A 189 -3.65 -9.55 15.57
N ALA A 190 -2.40 -10.00 15.51
CA ALA A 190 -1.96 -11.11 14.65
C ALA A 190 -2.72 -12.43 14.86
N VAL A 191 -3.36 -12.63 16.03
CA VAL A 191 -4.23 -13.78 16.28
C VAL A 191 -5.42 -13.84 15.32
N LEU A 192 -5.94 -12.69 14.88
CA LEU A 192 -7.10 -12.59 13.99
C LEU A 192 -6.75 -12.84 12.51
N LEU A 193 -5.46 -12.94 12.17
CA LEU A 193 -4.99 -13.31 10.82
C LEU A 193 -4.98 -14.83 10.59
N ARG A 194 -4.98 -15.60 11.68
CA ARG A 194 -4.87 -17.05 11.60
C ARG A 194 -6.21 -17.68 11.21
N PRO A 195 -6.21 -18.77 10.42
CA PRO A 195 -7.38 -19.60 10.30
C PRO A 195 -7.75 -20.14 11.70
N ASP A 196 -9.05 -20.25 11.98
CA ASP A 196 -9.49 -21.06 13.11
C ASP A 196 -8.87 -22.46 12.96
N ALA A 197 -8.17 -22.91 14.00
CA ALA A 197 -7.76 -24.30 14.06
C ALA A 197 -9.04 -25.14 14.01
N THR A 198 -9.23 -25.91 12.94
CA THR A 198 -10.33 -26.87 12.87
C THR A 198 -10.32 -27.69 14.17
N PRO A 199 -11.44 -27.76 14.92
CA PRO A 199 -11.50 -28.61 16.10
C PRO A 199 -11.06 -30.02 15.70
N PRO A 200 -10.21 -30.71 16.49
CA PRO A 200 -9.85 -32.09 16.17
C PRO A 200 -11.15 -32.89 16.03
N ALA A 201 -11.27 -33.64 14.92
CA ALA A 201 -12.42 -34.49 14.68
C ALA A 201 -12.69 -35.36 15.92
N PRO A 202 -13.95 -35.52 16.37
CA PRO A 202 -14.24 -36.38 17.49
C PRO A 202 -13.66 -37.77 17.18
N SER A 203 -12.73 -38.23 18.01
CA SER A 203 -12.11 -39.55 17.86
C SER A 203 -13.24 -40.57 17.80
N ALA A 204 -13.46 -41.16 16.63
CA ALA A 204 -14.46 -42.20 16.45
C ALA A 204 -14.17 -43.31 17.47
N ALA A 205 -15.06 -43.49 18.43
CA ALA A 205 -14.99 -44.63 19.34
C ALA A 205 -15.07 -45.92 18.50
N PRO A 206 -14.21 -46.92 18.72
CA PRO A 206 -14.28 -48.16 17.98
C PRO A 206 -15.62 -48.87 18.27
N PRO A 207 -16.26 -49.48 17.25
CA PRO A 207 -17.48 -50.24 17.47
C PRO A 207 -17.19 -51.42 18.40
N SER A 208 -18.11 -51.66 19.35
CA SER A 208 -18.11 -52.82 20.27
C SER A 208 -18.65 -54.07 19.59
#